data_AF-A0A914LH69-F1
#
_entry.id   AF-A0A914LH69-F1
#
_cell.length_a   1.000
_cell.length_b   1.000
_cell.length_c   1.000
_cell.angle_alpha   90.00
_cell.angle_beta   90.00
_cell.angle_gamma   90.00
#
_symmetry.space_group_name_H-M   'P 1'
#
loop_
_entity.id
_entity.type
_entity.pdbx_description
1 polymer ?
#
loop_
_entity_poly.entity_id
_entity_poly.type
_entity_poly.pdbx_seq_one_letter_code
_entity_poly.pdbx_strand_id
1 'polypeptide(L)'
;MATFTAEQFQQLMQVLGANANNSAAASLASALDSRIGKFYYEPEAGQTFEVWYKRYSNFFLEEGKSLDDSAKVRLLVGKIGESEYATFSNAVLPSTPDQLNFKDAVSKLKDLFGDKRSLFV
;
A
#
# COMPACT_ATOMS: atom_id res chain seq x y z
N MET A 1 -32.53 -12.96 -37.74
CA MET A 1 -32.32 -11.59 -37.22
C MET A 1 -32.18 -11.73 -35.71
N ALA A 2 -30.98 -11.57 -35.14
CA ALA A 2 -30.79 -11.72 -33.70
C ALA A 2 -31.31 -10.48 -32.98
N THR A 3 -32.41 -10.61 -32.24
CA THR A 3 -32.96 -9.56 -31.38
C THR A 3 -32.11 -9.44 -30.13
N PHE A 4 -31.41 -8.31 -29.98
CA PHE A 4 -30.67 -7.96 -28.78
C PHE A 4 -31.68 -7.61 -27.68
N THR A 5 -31.70 -8.36 -26.58
CA THR A 5 -32.70 -8.20 -25.51
C THR A 5 -32.30 -7.08 -24.54
N ALA A 6 -33.30 -6.48 -23.86
CA ALA A 6 -33.08 -5.40 -22.90
C ALA A 6 -32.19 -5.82 -21.71
N GLU A 7 -32.24 -7.09 -21.32
CA GLU A 7 -31.38 -7.66 -20.28
C GLU A 7 -29.90 -7.62 -20.68
N GLN A 8 -29.57 -7.88 -21.95
CA GLN A 8 -28.20 -7.79 -22.45
C GLN A 8 -27.66 -6.35 -22.41
N PHE A 9 -28.53 -5.35 -22.62
CA PHE A 9 -28.16 -3.94 -22.52
C PHE A 9 -27.94 -3.49 -21.06
N GLN A 10 -28.77 -3.96 -20.13
CA GLN A 10 -28.56 -3.70 -18.70
C GLN A 10 -27.28 -4.38 -18.17
N GLN A 11 -26.99 -5.61 -18.62
CA GLN A 11 -25.74 -6.29 -18.29
C GLN A 11 -24.52 -5.55 -18.84
N LEU A 12 -24.60 -5.02 -20.07
CA LEU A 12 -23.51 -4.24 -20.66
C LEU A 12 -23.22 -2.96 -19.87
N MET A 13 -24.25 -2.23 -19.41
CA MET A 13 -24.06 -1.06 -18.56
C MET A 13 -23.48 -1.40 -17.17
N GLN A 14 -23.89 -2.51 -16.56
CA GLN A 14 -23.32 -2.95 -15.27
C GLN A 14 -21.85 -3.34 -15.40
N VAL A 15 -21.47 -4.05 -16.48
CA VAL A 15 -20.07 -4.42 -16.73
C VAL A 15 -19.22 -3.16 -16.97
N LEU A 16 -19.71 -2.17 -17.72
CA LEU A 16 -19.02 -0.90 -17.93
C LEU A 16 -18.85 -0.09 -16.62
N GLY A 17 -19.88 -0.03 -15.78
CA GLY A 17 -19.84 0.67 -14.49
C GLY A 17 -18.94 -0.01 -13.45
N ALA A 18 -18.95 -1.35 -13.38
CA ALA A 18 -18.08 -2.10 -12.48
C ALA A 18 -16.59 -2.00 -12.87
N ASN A 19 -16.29 -1.99 -14.18
CA ASN A 19 -14.91 -1.87 -14.66
C ASN A 19 -14.35 -0.46 -14.46
N ALA A 20 -15.17 0.58 -14.56
CA ALA A 20 -14.77 1.96 -14.29
C ALA A 20 -14.36 2.16 -12.82
N ASN A 21 -15.08 1.55 -11.87
CA ASN A 21 -14.76 1.66 -10.44
C ASN A 21 -13.46 0.92 -10.07
N ASN A 22 -13.22 -0.25 -10.65
CA ASN A 22 -11.96 -0.99 -10.45
C ASN A 22 -10.77 -0.24 -11.08
N SER A 23 -10.99 0.37 -12.24
CA SER A 23 -10.00 1.21 -12.92
C SER A 23 -9.67 2.47 -12.14
N ALA A 24 -10.65 3.10 -11.48
CA ALA A 24 -10.43 4.30 -10.68
C ALA A 24 -9.58 4.02 -9.42
N ALA A 25 -9.88 2.94 -8.69
CA ALA A 25 -9.08 2.54 -7.53
C ALA A 25 -7.65 2.14 -7.93
N ALA A 26 -7.49 1.39 -9.03
CA ALA A 26 -6.18 1.04 -9.58
C ALA A 26 -5.40 2.27 -10.07
N SER A 27 -6.08 3.22 -10.72
CA SER A 27 -5.49 4.49 -11.16
C SER A 27 -5.02 5.33 -9.98
N LEU A 28 -5.82 5.41 -8.91
CA LEU A 28 -5.49 6.15 -7.71
C LEU A 28 -4.31 5.50 -6.96
N ALA A 29 -4.30 4.17 -6.83
CA ALA A 29 -3.17 3.42 -6.29
C ALA A 29 -1.89 3.67 -7.10
N SER A 30 -1.95 3.64 -8.43
CA SER A 30 -0.79 3.91 -9.31
C SER A 30 -0.32 5.37 -9.25
N ALA A 31 -1.23 6.34 -9.09
CA ALA A 31 -0.89 7.74 -8.94
C ALA A 31 -0.21 8.02 -7.60
N LEU A 32 -0.69 7.39 -6.52
CA LEU A 32 -0.04 7.43 -5.20
C LEU A 32 1.30 6.72 -5.24
N ASP A 33 1.37 5.58 -5.91
CA ASP A 33 2.61 4.87 -6.13
C ASP A 33 3.67 5.79 -6.76
N SER A 34 3.33 6.50 -7.85
CA SER A 34 4.26 7.40 -8.51
C SER A 34 4.66 8.63 -7.68
N ARG A 35 3.82 9.07 -6.72
CA ARG A 35 4.09 10.21 -5.84
C ARG A 35 4.91 9.84 -4.59
N ILE A 36 4.78 8.60 -4.13
CA ILE A 36 5.51 8.10 -2.96
C ILE A 36 6.88 7.62 -3.43
N GLY A 37 7.94 8.24 -2.89
CA GLY A 37 9.32 7.83 -3.19
C GLY A 37 9.63 6.47 -2.58
N LYS A 38 10.54 5.69 -3.20
CA LYS A 38 11.04 4.45 -2.59
C LYS A 38 11.74 4.74 -1.26
N PHE A 39 11.51 3.88 -0.27
CA PHE A 39 12.17 3.90 1.02
C PHE A 39 13.39 2.97 0.99
N TYR A 40 14.51 3.49 1.47
CA TYR A 40 15.72 2.72 1.74
C TYR A 40 16.14 2.99 3.17
N TYR A 41 16.52 1.95 3.90
CA TYR A 41 16.91 2.11 5.29
C TYR A 41 18.39 2.51 5.38
N GLU A 42 18.64 3.78 5.69
CA GLU A 42 19.99 4.31 5.90
C GLU A 42 20.05 5.06 7.25
N PRO A 43 20.24 4.34 8.37
CA PRO A 43 20.27 4.96 9.70
C PRO A 43 21.44 5.93 9.86
N GLU A 44 22.56 5.72 9.16
CA GLU A 44 23.72 6.62 9.16
C GLU A 44 23.43 7.96 8.48
N ALA A 45 22.56 7.96 7.46
CA ALA A 45 22.08 9.16 6.79
C ALA A 45 20.83 9.77 7.45
N GLY A 46 20.35 9.18 8.56
CA GLY A 46 19.10 9.56 9.22
C GLY A 46 17.84 9.23 8.41
N GLN A 47 17.94 8.36 7.41
CA GLN A 47 16.79 7.86 6.65
C GLN A 47 16.17 6.67 7.37
N THR A 48 15.33 6.96 8.36
CA THR A 48 14.51 5.96 9.05
C THR A 48 13.11 5.91 8.47
N PHE A 49 12.42 4.80 8.71
CA PHE A 49 11.05 4.63 8.25
C PHE A 49 10.12 5.67 8.87
N GLU A 50 10.40 6.17 10.07
CA GLU A 50 9.61 7.24 10.69
C GLU A 50 9.69 8.56 9.92
N VAL A 51 10.89 8.94 9.46
CA VAL A 51 11.11 10.17 8.68
C VAL A 51 10.40 10.06 7.33
N TRP A 52 10.56 8.91 6.66
CA TRP A 52 9.90 8.65 5.38
C TRP A 52 8.38 8.60 5.55
N TYR A 53 7.88 7.85 6.54
CA TYR A 53 6.45 7.74 6.80
C TYR A 53 5.84 9.09 7.16
N LYS A 54 6.51 9.94 7.95
CA LYS A 54 6.01 11.29 8.25
C LYS A 54 5.85 12.16 7.01
N ARG A 55 6.73 12.00 6.01
CA ARG A 55 6.64 12.72 4.72
C ARG A 55 5.47 12.21 3.89
N TYR A 56 5.19 10.91 3.92
CA TYR A 56 4.20 10.28 3.04
C TYR A 56 2.89 9.87 3.74
N SER A 57 2.75 10.04 5.05
CA SER A 57 1.60 9.58 5.84
C SER A 57 0.29 10.17 5.33
N ASN A 58 0.34 11.41 4.84
CA ASN A 58 -0.83 12.08 4.30
C ASN A 58 -1.38 11.38 3.05
N PHE A 59 -0.51 10.81 2.21
CA PHE A 59 -0.94 10.03 1.03
C PHE A 59 -1.62 8.73 1.43
N PHE A 60 -1.21 8.09 2.53
CA PHE A 60 -1.87 6.86 2.99
C PHE A 60 -3.17 7.14 3.75
N LEU A 61 -3.23 8.23 4.53
CA LEU A 61 -4.35 8.57 5.40
C LEU A 61 -5.47 9.34 4.68
N GLU A 62 -5.11 10.31 3.83
CA GLU A 62 -6.09 11.13 3.09
C GLU A 62 -6.41 10.51 1.73
N GLU A 63 -5.40 10.37 0.86
CA GLU A 63 -5.63 9.86 -0.50
C GLU A 63 -5.93 8.35 -0.50
N GLY A 64 -5.25 7.62 0.39
CA GLY A 64 -5.49 6.20 0.62
C GLY A 64 -6.75 5.93 1.45
N LYS A 65 -7.50 6.92 1.94
CA LYS A 65 -8.70 6.69 2.76
C LYS A 65 -9.71 5.76 2.10
N SER A 66 -9.81 5.85 0.78
CA SER A 66 -10.69 5.05 -0.08
C SER A 66 -10.21 3.61 -0.31
N LEU A 67 -8.96 3.29 0.06
CA LEU A 67 -8.35 1.98 -0.11
C LEU A 67 -8.48 1.13 1.15
N ASP A 68 -8.75 -0.16 0.97
CA ASP A 68 -8.73 -1.16 2.04
C ASP A 68 -7.31 -1.35 2.61
N ASP A 69 -7.24 -1.90 3.83
CA ASP A 69 -5.96 -2.14 4.52
C ASP A 69 -4.98 -2.97 3.68
N SER A 70 -5.42 -4.07 3.05
CA SER A 70 -4.56 -4.89 2.19
C SER A 70 -3.98 -4.08 1.01
N ALA A 71 -4.78 -3.23 0.36
CA ALA A 71 -4.30 -2.36 -0.72
C ALA A 71 -3.27 -1.33 -0.23
N LYS A 72 -3.49 -0.74 0.95
CA LYS A 72 -2.53 0.18 1.58
C LYS A 72 -1.22 -0.51 1.96
N VAL A 73 -1.30 -1.72 2.52
CA VAL A 73 -0.11 -2.51 2.87
C VAL A 73 0.64 -2.89 1.61
N ARG A 74 -0.04 -3.29 0.54
CA ARG A 74 0.59 -3.61 -0.74
C ARG A 74 1.29 -2.41 -1.36
N LEU A 75 0.69 -1.21 -1.27
CA LEU A 75 1.36 0.04 -1.65
C LEU A 75 2.59 0.32 -0.79
N LEU A 76 2.47 0.17 0.53
CA LEU A 76 3.58 0.40 1.47
C LEU A 76 4.76 -0.54 1.18
N VAL A 77 4.46 -1.83 1.01
CA VAL A 77 5.42 -2.89 0.70
C VAL A 77 6.02 -2.73 -0.70
N GLY A 78 5.26 -2.21 -1.67
CA GLY A 78 5.79 -1.87 -2.99
C GLY A 78 6.76 -0.68 -2.97
N LYS A 79 6.76 0.11 -1.89
CA LYS A 79 7.60 1.30 -1.76
C LYS A 79 8.88 1.09 -0.97
N ILE A 80 8.95 0.07 -0.13
CA ILE A 80 10.21 -0.29 0.51
C ILE A 80 11.14 -0.99 -0.49
N GLY A 81 12.46 -0.85 -0.29
CA GLY A 81 13.46 -1.54 -1.11
C GLY A 81 13.37 -3.06 -0.99
N GLU A 82 13.97 -3.77 -1.93
CA GLU A 82 13.98 -5.25 -1.94
C GLU A 82 14.64 -5.83 -0.68
N SER A 83 15.72 -5.19 -0.20
CA SER A 83 16.40 -5.56 1.05
C SER A 83 15.47 -5.40 2.25
N GLU A 84 14.80 -4.25 2.36
CA GLU A 84 13.87 -3.98 3.45
C GLU A 84 12.65 -4.92 3.39
N TYR A 85 12.16 -5.22 2.19
CA TYR A 85 11.08 -6.17 2.00
C TYR A 85 11.44 -7.56 2.51
N ALA A 86 12.66 -8.05 2.22
CA ALA A 86 13.09 -9.35 2.71
C ALA A 86 13.10 -9.40 4.25
N THR A 87 13.60 -8.35 4.91
CA THR A 87 13.58 -8.24 6.38
C THR A 87 12.16 -8.17 6.94
N PHE A 88 11.31 -7.32 6.35
CA PHE A 88 9.91 -7.20 6.75
C PHE A 88 9.17 -8.52 6.57
N SER A 89 9.31 -9.17 5.41
CA SER A 89 8.69 -10.46 5.11
C SER A 89 9.13 -11.55 6.09
N ASN A 90 10.41 -11.57 6.50
CA ASN A 90 10.88 -12.49 7.53
C ASN A 90 10.28 -12.17 8.91
N ALA A 91 10.15 -10.89 9.26
CA ALA A 91 9.62 -10.46 10.54
C ALA A 91 8.11 -10.68 10.70
N VAL A 92 7.36 -10.86 9.59
CA VAL A 92 5.91 -11.11 9.61
C VAL A 92 5.54 -12.58 9.62
N LEU A 93 6.51 -13.48 9.48
CA LEU A 93 6.29 -14.93 9.56
C LEU A 93 5.69 -15.35 10.91
N PRO A 94 4.81 -16.38 10.92
CA PRO A 94 4.37 -17.21 9.78
C PRO A 94 3.30 -16.56 8.88
N SER A 95 2.84 -15.36 9.19
CA SER A 95 1.84 -14.64 8.39
C SER A 95 2.45 -13.95 7.17
N THR A 96 1.62 -13.59 6.19
CA THR A 96 2.05 -12.80 5.02
C THR A 96 1.85 -11.31 5.25
N PRO A 97 2.63 -10.44 4.59
CA PRO A 97 2.44 -8.99 4.70
C PRO A 97 1.04 -8.55 4.26
N ASP A 98 0.40 -9.27 3.33
CA ASP A 98 -0.98 -8.98 2.87
C ASP A 98 -2.05 -9.30 3.93
N GLN A 99 -1.75 -10.18 4.89
CA GLN A 99 -2.65 -10.51 6.01
C GLN A 99 -2.58 -9.50 7.16
N LEU A 100 -1.62 -8.58 7.13
CA LEU A 100 -1.50 -7.56 8.16
C LEU A 100 -2.41 -6.38 7.86
N ASN A 101 -2.92 -5.76 8.92
CA ASN A 101 -3.59 -4.47 8.81
C ASN A 101 -2.54 -3.39 8.53
N PHE A 102 -2.97 -2.26 7.93
CA PHE A 102 -2.05 -1.17 7.61
C PHE A 102 -1.32 -0.64 8.85
N LYS A 103 -2.03 -0.52 9.97
CA LYS A 103 -1.47 -0.08 11.25
C LYS A 103 -0.38 -1.03 11.77
N ASP A 104 -0.60 -2.34 11.69
CA ASP A 104 0.37 -3.36 12.12
C ASP A 104 1.62 -3.35 11.23
N ALA A 105 1.43 -3.28 9.91
CA ALA A 105 2.53 -3.19 8.96
C ALA A 105 3.40 -1.95 9.20
N VAL A 106 2.77 -0.78 9.38
CA VAL A 106 3.48 0.47 9.72
C VAL A 106 4.21 0.33 11.06
N SER A 107 3.59 -0.27 12.07
CA SER A 107 4.23 -0.46 13.39
C SER A 107 5.45 -1.37 13.30
N LYS A 108 5.35 -2.49 12.57
CA LYS A 108 6.49 -3.39 12.35
C LYS A 108 7.61 -2.75 11.54
N LEU A 109 7.28 -1.98 10.50
CA LEU A 109 8.28 -1.25 9.72
C LEU A 109 8.99 -0.17 10.57
N LYS A 110 8.26 0.50 11.47
CA LYS A 110 8.86 1.41 12.45
C LYS A 110 9.78 0.69 13.43
N ASP A 111 9.43 -0.51 13.87
CA ASP A 111 10.27 -1.28 14.79
C ASP A 111 11.57 -1.79 14.11
N LEU A 112 11.44 -2.31 12.89
CA LEU A 112 12.57 -2.86 12.12
C LEU A 112 13.51 -1.76 11.58
N PHE A 113 12.93 -0.70 11.04
CA PHE A 113 13.62 0.37 10.30
C PHE A 113 13.50 1.74 11.00
N GLY A 114 13.20 1.73 12.28
CA GLY A 114 13.23 2.92 13.13
C GLY A 114 14.65 3.26 13.59
N ASP A 115 14.75 4.35 14.35
CA ASP A 115 15.99 4.76 14.95
C ASP A 115 16.31 3.83 16.15
N LYS A 116 17.20 2.86 15.94
CA LYS A 116 17.58 1.87 16.98
C LYS A 116 18.29 2.50 18.19
N ARG A 117 18.52 3.81 18.20
CA ARG A 117 19.09 4.54 19.35
C ARG A 117 18.17 4.54 20.57
N SER A 118 16.90 4.14 20.45
CA SER A 118 15.95 4.12 21.58
C SER A 118 15.71 2.74 22.22
N LEU A 119 16.49 1.71 21.90
CA LEU A 119 16.30 0.35 22.45
C LEU A 119 17.24 -0.01 23.62
N PHE A 120 18.00 0.95 24.13
CA PHE A 120 18.80 0.76 25.34
C PHE A 120 18.46 1.85 26.36
N VAL A 121 17.54 1.55 27.28
CA VAL A 121 17.43 2.20 28.59
C VAL A 121 17.31 1.12 29.66
#